data_AF-A0A919N9Y6-F1
#
_entry.id   AF-A0A919N9Y6-F1
#
_cell.length_a   1.000
_cell.length_b   1.000
_cell.length_c   1.000
_cell.angle_alpha   90.00
_cell.angle_beta   90.00
_cell.angle_gamma   90.00
#
_symmetry.space_group_name_H-M   'P 1'
#
loop_
_entity.id
_entity.type
_entity.pdbx_description
1 polymer ?
#
loop_
_entity_poly.entity_id
_entity_poly.type
_entity_poly.pdbx_seq_one_letter_code
_entity_poly.pdbx_strand_id
1 'polypeptide(L)'
;MGALFGTVGGLLDRRQLTAVWLPLLAFLGGIAGIVVAGAGPDAANAWWDGLDSEVRAVAVVALVVLTVLLGQLLNGQRTALLRLFAGHWPDTTGPRWFRDQLTARHRAAHARRTAADPELFLCYPRRADRVLPTRLGNIIRAGEEHADRYGIDGVAAWPRLYVALPRPFVETFAVTAAAVEGAAVISSLGAVFSLAGGGLATALLGPVPAAATVLAGAAVAAGGYRAAARAAVPYAQLIRTAFDVHRFALLEAMRLELPTGFAQEREQWRQLGKIWYGGWPDSDQAAAVRYPQPAGPLVVSFADPVPAPASPAPSPPAPTPAAAAPTPPAGPVRPFPVRGLLLVAVLVAAGGAALTAGLSGNGDEARAARDLPAFHVLTTGDLYGAGTRDLVGRYTRAAVDEDAPLDASDLGPALDGGLAGRTVTTLPVAGLTTRLGAGRTVDLIVTAGTAERFAGAIVLDQRVSPPVLVLAVPSADAERLLTAAATRTVQVVLVP
;
A
#
# COMPACT_ATOMS: atom_id res chain seq x y z
N MET A 1 43.23 3.08 -0.74
CA MET A 1 42.43 4.14 -1.40
C MET A 1 41.68 3.62 -2.64
N GLY A 2 42.30 2.92 -3.61
CA GLY A 2 41.61 2.50 -4.85
C GLY A 2 40.39 1.58 -4.72
N ALA A 3 40.36 0.68 -3.73
CA ALA A 3 39.23 -0.24 -3.53
C ALA A 3 37.95 0.48 -3.04
N LEU A 4 38.08 1.44 -2.11
CA LEU A 4 36.93 2.23 -1.62
C LEU A 4 36.36 3.16 -2.71
N PHE A 5 37.22 3.74 -3.55
CA PHE A 5 36.76 4.52 -4.71
C PHE A 5 36.07 3.65 -5.77
N GLY A 6 36.48 2.40 -5.95
CA GLY A 6 35.79 1.43 -6.81
C GLY A 6 34.40 1.07 -6.29
N THR A 7 34.25 0.88 -4.98
CA THR A 7 32.95 0.58 -4.36
C THR A 7 32.02 1.80 -4.35
N VAL A 8 32.55 3.00 -4.11
CA VAL A 8 31.77 4.27 -4.19
C VAL A 8 31.41 4.60 -5.64
N GLY A 9 32.28 4.32 -6.61
CA GLY A 9 32.00 4.45 -8.04
C GLY A 9 30.93 3.46 -8.53
N GLY A 10 30.88 2.24 -7.98
CA GLY A 10 29.81 1.27 -8.24
C GLY A 10 28.47 1.65 -7.59
N LEU A 11 28.50 2.36 -6.45
CA LEU A 11 27.31 2.90 -5.78
C LEU A 11 26.74 4.15 -6.46
N LEU A 12 27.53 4.84 -7.28
CA LEU A 12 27.14 6.01 -8.05
C LEU A 12 27.08 5.64 -9.53
N ASP A 13 26.15 4.74 -9.88
CA ASP A 13 25.81 4.48 -11.29
C ASP A 13 25.55 5.82 -12.01
N ARG A 14 25.98 5.94 -13.27
CA ARG A 14 25.83 7.17 -14.08
C ARG A 14 24.39 7.67 -14.05
N ARG A 15 23.43 6.75 -14.02
CA ARG A 15 22.00 7.03 -13.84
C ARG A 15 21.70 7.75 -12.53
N GLN A 16 22.26 7.30 -11.41
CA GLN A 16 22.04 7.88 -10.08
C GLN A 16 22.66 9.28 -9.99
N LEU A 17 23.83 9.49 -10.60
CA LEU A 17 24.47 10.80 -10.68
C LEU A 17 23.59 11.83 -11.39
N THR A 18 23.07 11.50 -12.57
CA THR A 18 22.30 12.46 -13.37
C THR A 18 20.87 12.64 -12.91
N ALA A 19 20.19 11.55 -12.52
CA ALA A 19 18.76 11.59 -12.22
C ALA A 19 18.44 12.04 -10.79
N VAL A 20 19.37 11.87 -9.84
CA VAL A 20 19.14 12.16 -8.42
C VAL A 20 20.16 13.14 -7.87
N TRP A 21 21.45 12.89 -8.10
CA TRP A 21 22.52 13.64 -7.44
C TRP A 21 22.65 15.08 -7.95
N LEU A 22 22.61 15.30 -9.27
CA LEU A 22 22.64 16.64 -9.86
C LEU A 22 21.45 17.52 -9.41
N PRO A 23 20.18 17.07 -9.49
CA PRO A 23 19.05 17.82 -8.95
C PRO A 23 19.17 18.12 -7.46
N LEU A 24 19.68 17.17 -6.68
CA LEU A 24 19.86 17.32 -5.23
C LEU A 24 20.93 18.36 -4.89
N LEU A 25 22.06 18.36 -5.61
CA LEU A 25 23.10 19.38 -5.46
C LEU A 25 22.57 20.77 -5.84
N ALA A 26 21.80 20.88 -6.93
CA ALA A 26 21.16 22.14 -7.31
C ALA A 26 20.18 22.63 -6.24
N PHE A 27 19.40 21.73 -5.64
CA PHE A 27 18.51 22.03 -4.53
C PHE A 27 19.27 22.55 -3.30
N LEU A 28 20.30 21.84 -2.85
CA LEU A 28 21.10 22.24 -1.69
C LEU A 28 21.86 23.55 -1.96
N GLY A 29 22.41 23.71 -3.17
CA GLY A 29 23.06 24.93 -3.60
C GLY A 29 22.11 26.13 -3.60
N GLY A 30 20.86 25.94 -4.03
CA GLY A 30 19.82 26.97 -3.95
C GLY A 30 19.52 27.39 -2.51
N ILE A 31 19.38 26.42 -1.59
CA ILE A 31 19.15 26.71 -0.16
C ILE A 31 20.36 27.43 0.45
N ALA A 32 21.58 26.95 0.17
CA ALA A 32 22.81 27.59 0.63
C ALA A 32 22.93 29.02 0.08
N GLY A 33 22.56 29.25 -1.18
CA GLY A 33 22.53 30.58 -1.80
C GLY A 33 21.61 31.56 -1.08
N ILE A 34 20.42 31.11 -0.62
CA ILE A 34 19.51 31.95 0.18
C ILE A 34 20.16 32.31 1.53
N VAL A 35 20.82 31.36 2.19
CA VAL A 35 21.53 31.61 3.46
C VAL A 35 22.66 32.62 3.27
N VAL A 36 23.48 32.44 2.23
CA VAL A 36 24.61 33.34 1.93
C VAL A 36 24.10 34.74 1.57
N ALA A 37 23.03 34.84 0.78
CA ALA A 37 22.42 36.12 0.45
C ALA A 37 21.88 36.85 1.69
N GLY A 38 21.36 36.10 2.67
CA GLY A 38 20.82 36.66 3.92
C GLY A 38 21.90 37.08 4.91
N ALA A 39 22.97 36.28 5.03
CA ALA A 39 24.10 36.58 5.92
C ALA A 39 25.05 37.64 5.35
N GLY A 40 25.06 37.82 4.03
CA GLY A 40 26.04 38.62 3.31
C GLY A 40 27.19 37.77 2.75
N PRO A 41 27.59 37.93 1.47
CA PRO A 41 28.65 37.14 0.87
C PRO A 41 29.99 37.24 1.60
N ASP A 42 30.35 38.43 2.06
CA ASP A 42 31.62 38.67 2.76
C ASP A 42 31.67 37.98 4.12
N ALA A 43 30.55 37.97 4.85
CA ALA A 43 30.44 37.26 6.12
C ALA A 43 30.51 35.74 5.93
N ALA A 44 29.90 35.22 4.86
CA ALA A 44 29.96 33.79 4.54
C ALA A 44 31.39 33.36 4.16
N ASN A 45 32.09 34.15 3.35
CA ASN A 45 33.48 33.90 2.98
C ASN A 45 34.41 33.97 4.21
N ALA A 46 34.26 35.01 5.03
CA ALA A 46 35.04 35.16 6.26
C ALA A 46 34.80 34.00 7.25
N TRP A 47 33.55 33.52 7.37
CA TRP A 47 33.24 32.33 8.17
C TRP A 47 33.92 31.08 7.61
N TRP A 48 33.85 30.86 6.30
CA TRP A 48 34.48 29.71 5.64
C TRP A 48 36.00 29.73 5.75
N ASP A 49 36.61 30.91 5.61
CA ASP A 49 38.06 31.15 5.74
C ASP A 49 38.55 31.11 7.19
N GLY A 50 37.66 31.36 8.16
CA GLY A 50 37.94 31.15 9.57
C GLY A 50 37.91 29.69 10.03
N LEU A 51 37.44 28.75 9.20
CA LEU A 51 37.46 27.32 9.52
C LEU A 51 38.85 26.73 9.31
N ASP A 52 39.30 25.93 10.26
CA ASP A 52 40.52 25.14 10.10
C ASP A 52 40.42 24.19 8.88
N SER A 53 41.57 23.94 8.26
CA SER A 53 41.70 23.11 7.06
C SER A 53 41.13 21.70 7.26
N GLU A 54 41.30 21.11 8.46
CA GLU A 54 40.72 19.82 8.81
C GLU A 54 39.19 19.88 8.86
N VAL A 55 38.62 20.92 9.49
CA VAL A 55 37.18 21.12 9.60
C VAL A 55 36.55 21.35 8.23
N ARG A 56 37.22 22.11 7.35
CA ARG A 56 36.79 22.33 5.97
C ARG A 56 36.74 21.02 5.17
N ALA A 57 37.78 20.19 5.28
CA ALA A 57 37.81 18.88 4.64
C ALA A 57 36.69 17.97 5.15
N VAL A 58 36.48 17.93 6.47
CA VAL A 58 35.37 17.18 7.09
C VAL A 58 34.02 17.68 6.62
N ALA A 59 33.81 19.00 6.49
CA ALA A 59 32.55 19.58 6.02
C ALA A 59 32.22 19.17 4.57
N VAL A 60 33.21 19.18 3.67
CA VAL A 60 33.05 18.73 2.28
C VAL A 60 32.70 17.24 2.23
N VAL A 61 33.41 16.41 3.00
CA VAL A 61 33.11 14.97 3.09
C VAL A 61 31.72 14.74 3.66
N ALA A 62 31.34 15.46 4.72
CA ALA A 62 30.01 15.37 5.33
C ALA A 62 28.90 15.77 4.36
N LEU A 63 29.11 16.81 3.53
CA LEU A 63 28.17 17.20 2.48
C LEU A 63 27.99 16.09 1.43
N VAL A 64 29.09 15.48 0.98
CA VAL A 64 29.05 14.34 0.04
C VAL A 64 28.32 13.14 0.65
N VAL A 65 28.60 12.81 1.91
CA VAL A 65 27.91 11.73 2.61
C VAL A 65 26.42 12.05 2.75
N LEU A 66 26.06 13.28 3.11
CA LEU A 66 24.67 13.73 3.21
C LEU A 66 23.93 13.61 1.87
N THR A 67 24.55 14.01 0.75
CA THR A 67 23.91 13.90 -0.57
C THR A 67 23.74 12.45 -1.01
N VAL A 68 24.69 11.56 -0.67
CA VAL A 68 24.52 10.11 -0.88
C VAL A 68 23.35 9.58 -0.05
N LEU A 69 23.27 9.91 1.25
CA LEU A 69 22.19 9.46 2.13
C LEU A 69 20.81 9.94 1.67
N LEU A 70 20.69 11.23 1.34
CA LEU A 70 19.46 11.80 0.79
C LEU A 70 19.10 11.17 -0.56
N GLY A 71 20.09 10.91 -1.41
CA GLY A 71 19.88 10.21 -2.67
C GLY A 71 19.35 8.78 -2.47
N GLN A 72 19.85 8.05 -1.48
CA GLN A 72 19.35 6.72 -1.13
C GLN A 72 17.96 6.75 -0.49
N LEU A 73 17.67 7.76 0.34
CA LEU A 73 16.33 7.98 0.88
C LEU A 73 15.31 8.24 -0.24
N LEU A 74 15.65 9.13 -1.18
CA LEU A 74 14.82 9.38 -2.37
C LEU A 74 14.66 8.11 -3.22
N ASN A 75 15.71 7.29 -3.34
CA ASN A 75 15.65 5.99 -4.01
C ASN A 75 14.64 5.04 -3.32
N GLY A 76 14.68 4.93 -1.99
CA GLY A 76 13.73 4.13 -1.23
C GLY A 76 12.27 4.61 -1.34
N GLN A 77 12.07 5.92 -1.54
CA GLN A 77 10.74 6.53 -1.67
C GLN A 77 10.22 6.61 -3.12
N ARG A 78 10.95 6.09 -4.12
CA ARG A 78 10.58 6.22 -5.55
C ARG A 78 9.17 5.71 -5.85
N THR A 79 8.83 4.53 -5.34
CA THR A 79 7.51 3.94 -5.57
C THR A 79 6.41 4.79 -4.94
N ALA A 80 6.62 5.30 -3.73
CA ALA A 80 5.66 6.18 -3.07
C ALA A 80 5.48 7.50 -3.82
N LEU A 81 6.57 8.12 -4.28
CA LEU A 81 6.54 9.34 -5.08
C LEU A 81 5.82 9.12 -6.41
N LEU A 82 6.11 8.03 -7.13
CA LEU A 82 5.41 7.73 -8.37
C LEU A 82 3.93 7.46 -8.15
N ARG A 83 3.54 6.77 -7.06
CA ARG A 83 2.12 6.57 -6.70
C ARG A 83 1.42 7.88 -6.40
N LEU A 84 2.06 8.77 -5.64
CA LEU A 84 1.58 10.13 -5.35
C LEU A 84 1.37 10.93 -6.64
N PHE A 85 2.36 10.92 -7.54
CA PHE A 85 2.32 11.64 -8.81
C PHE A 85 1.34 11.01 -9.81
N ALA A 86 1.09 9.70 -9.70
CA ALA A 86 0.06 8.99 -10.45
C ALA A 86 -1.36 9.29 -9.91
N GLY A 87 -1.48 9.92 -8.72
CA GLY A 87 -2.76 10.31 -8.16
C GLY A 87 -3.37 9.33 -7.15
N HIS A 88 -2.56 8.40 -6.62
CA HIS A 88 -2.97 7.51 -5.54
C HIS A 88 -2.89 8.25 -4.21
N TRP A 89 -3.86 9.13 -3.97
CA TRP A 89 -3.93 9.95 -2.76
C TRP A 89 -4.76 9.26 -1.68
N PRO A 90 -4.43 9.48 -0.40
CA PRO A 90 -5.16 8.90 0.72
C PRO A 90 -6.61 9.37 0.70
N ASP A 91 -7.46 8.49 1.22
CA ASP A 91 -8.90 8.63 1.23
C ASP A 91 -9.37 9.53 2.39
N THR A 92 -8.82 10.74 2.48
CA THR A 92 -9.22 11.76 3.46
C THR A 92 -10.03 12.87 2.79
N THR A 93 -10.95 13.52 3.52
CA THR A 93 -11.99 14.41 2.97
C THR A 93 -11.44 15.51 2.04
N GLY A 94 -10.29 16.09 2.36
CA GLY A 94 -9.63 17.12 1.55
C GLY A 94 -9.11 16.61 0.19
N PRO A 95 -8.13 15.69 0.15
CA PRO A 95 -7.59 15.16 -1.10
C PRO A 95 -8.63 14.37 -1.91
N ARG A 96 -9.66 13.79 -1.29
CA ARG A 96 -10.79 13.16 -2.00
C ARG A 96 -11.49 14.15 -2.93
N TRP A 97 -11.85 15.34 -2.46
CA TRP A 97 -12.51 16.35 -3.29
C TRP A 97 -11.66 16.76 -4.51
N PHE A 98 -10.37 17.01 -4.30
CA PHE A 98 -9.45 17.35 -5.38
C PHE A 98 -9.28 16.20 -6.38
N ARG A 99 -9.14 14.97 -5.87
CA ARG A 99 -9.07 13.75 -6.69
C ARG A 99 -10.31 13.63 -7.57
N ASP A 100 -11.49 13.78 -6.99
CA ASP A 100 -12.75 13.58 -7.71
C ASP A 100 -12.95 14.65 -8.79
N GLN A 101 -12.62 15.91 -8.50
CA GLN A 101 -12.63 17.00 -9.46
C GLN A 101 -11.67 16.77 -10.63
N LEU A 102 -10.42 16.38 -10.34
CA LEU A 102 -9.43 16.13 -11.38
C LEU A 102 -9.76 14.89 -12.19
N THR A 103 -10.27 13.84 -11.54
CA THR A 103 -10.72 12.62 -12.20
C THR A 103 -11.91 12.91 -13.11
N ALA A 104 -12.87 13.73 -12.66
CA ALA A 104 -14.00 14.15 -13.50
C ALA A 104 -13.54 14.93 -14.74
N ARG A 105 -12.55 15.82 -14.61
CA ARG A 105 -11.95 16.53 -15.77
C ARG A 105 -11.30 15.56 -16.75
N HIS A 106 -10.54 14.59 -16.27
CA HIS A 106 -9.91 13.58 -17.11
C HIS A 106 -10.93 12.63 -17.75
N ARG A 107 -12.00 12.25 -17.03
CA ARG A 107 -13.12 11.47 -17.59
C ARG A 107 -13.87 12.25 -18.68
N ALA A 108 -14.09 13.54 -18.49
CA ALA A 108 -14.69 14.39 -19.52
C ALA A 108 -13.78 14.51 -20.77
N ALA A 109 -12.46 14.62 -20.57
CA ALA A 109 -11.50 14.61 -21.67
C ALA A 109 -11.47 13.26 -22.42
N HIS A 110 -11.54 12.16 -21.67
CA HIS A 110 -11.64 10.79 -22.22
C HIS A 110 -12.93 10.61 -23.03
N ALA A 111 -14.09 11.05 -22.50
CA ALA A 111 -15.39 10.92 -23.16
C ALA A 111 -15.52 11.74 -24.46
N ARG A 112 -14.77 12.84 -24.60
CA ARG A 112 -14.79 13.70 -25.80
C ARG A 112 -13.97 13.16 -26.96
N ARG A 113 -13.15 12.13 -26.75
CA ARG A 113 -12.22 11.60 -27.75
C ARG A 113 -12.77 10.31 -28.35
N THR A 114 -12.71 10.20 -29.67
CA THR A 114 -13.15 9.02 -30.42
C THR A 114 -12.11 7.90 -30.31
N ALA A 115 -12.54 6.64 -30.44
CA ALA A 115 -11.67 5.47 -30.34
C ALA A 115 -10.51 5.44 -31.36
N ALA A 116 -10.57 6.27 -32.41
CA ALA A 116 -9.51 6.43 -33.41
C ALA A 116 -8.42 7.46 -33.02
N ASP A 117 -8.53 8.15 -31.88
CA ASP A 117 -7.53 9.13 -31.42
C ASP A 117 -6.27 8.42 -30.87
N PRO A 118 -5.09 8.55 -31.51
CA PRO A 118 -3.86 7.96 -31.02
C PRO A 118 -3.46 8.45 -29.63
N GLU A 119 -3.77 9.71 -29.29
CA GLU A 119 -3.45 10.24 -27.97
C GLU A 119 -4.31 9.58 -26.88
N LEU A 120 -5.58 9.26 -27.17
CA LEU A 120 -6.44 8.55 -26.23
C LEU A 120 -5.85 7.17 -25.92
N PHE A 121 -5.45 6.44 -26.98
CA PHE A 121 -4.81 5.14 -26.83
C PHE A 121 -3.51 5.20 -26.03
N LEU A 122 -2.67 6.23 -26.21
CA LEU A 122 -1.38 6.35 -25.53
C LEU A 122 -1.49 6.89 -24.10
N CYS A 123 -2.45 7.76 -23.83
CA CYS A 123 -2.46 8.56 -22.60
C CYS A 123 -3.57 8.23 -21.62
N TYR A 124 -4.55 7.40 -21.97
CA TYR A 124 -5.67 7.08 -21.10
C TYR A 124 -6.00 5.59 -21.05
N PRO A 125 -6.50 5.10 -19.91
CA PRO A 125 -6.99 3.73 -19.78
C PRO A 125 -8.16 3.47 -20.73
N ARG A 126 -8.40 2.21 -21.07
CA ARG A 126 -9.50 1.84 -21.98
C ARG A 126 -10.87 2.04 -21.34
N ARG A 127 -10.94 1.81 -20.03
CA ARG A 127 -12.18 1.92 -19.27
C ARG A 127 -12.28 3.26 -18.56
N ALA A 128 -13.41 3.94 -18.71
CA ALA A 128 -13.63 5.29 -18.16
C ALA A 128 -13.68 5.31 -16.61
N ASP A 129 -14.08 4.21 -15.98
CA ASP A 129 -14.07 4.04 -14.51
C ASP A 129 -12.66 3.95 -13.93
N ARG A 130 -11.67 3.54 -14.74
CA ARG A 130 -10.25 3.39 -14.36
C ARG A 130 -9.40 4.64 -14.56
N VAL A 131 -10.00 5.73 -15.07
CA VAL A 131 -9.34 7.03 -15.23
C VAL A 131 -8.89 7.57 -13.86
N LEU A 132 -7.63 7.99 -13.79
CA LEU A 132 -6.96 8.56 -12.62
C LEU A 132 -6.97 10.10 -12.67
N PRO A 133 -6.75 10.79 -11.53
CA PRO A 133 -6.79 12.25 -11.44
C PRO A 133 -5.60 12.95 -12.10
N THR A 134 -4.55 12.22 -12.49
CA THR A 134 -3.33 12.81 -13.08
C THR A 134 -3.06 12.26 -14.46
N ARG A 135 -2.46 13.09 -15.32
CA ARG A 135 -2.01 12.65 -16.65
C ARG A 135 -0.95 11.55 -16.55
N LEU A 136 -0.01 11.65 -15.59
CA LEU A 136 0.99 10.63 -15.38
C LEU A 136 0.36 9.28 -15.04
N GLY A 137 -0.57 9.26 -14.08
CA GLY A 137 -1.28 8.03 -13.69
C GLY A 137 -2.06 7.44 -14.85
N ASN A 138 -2.78 8.28 -15.61
CA ASN A 138 -3.52 7.82 -16.79
C ASN A 138 -2.63 7.15 -17.84
N ILE A 139 -1.45 7.71 -18.13
CA ILE A 139 -0.48 7.12 -19.09
C ILE A 139 0.04 5.77 -18.58
N ILE A 140 0.43 5.69 -17.30
CA ILE A 140 0.93 4.44 -16.70
C ILE A 140 -0.16 3.37 -16.72
N ARG A 141 -1.37 3.71 -16.27
CA ARG A 141 -2.53 2.80 -16.27
C ARG A 141 -2.86 2.32 -17.68
N ALA A 142 -2.78 3.21 -18.67
CA ALA A 142 -2.98 2.85 -20.07
C ALA A 142 -1.94 1.85 -20.59
N GLY A 143 -0.72 1.86 -20.05
CA GLY A 143 0.30 0.85 -20.33
C GLY A 143 -0.04 -0.50 -19.70
N GLU A 144 -0.42 -0.48 -18.42
CA GLU A 144 -0.76 -1.68 -17.62
C GLU A 144 -1.97 -2.44 -18.17
N GLU A 145 -3.06 -1.73 -18.50
CA GLU A 145 -4.31 -2.33 -19.04
C GLU A 145 -4.16 -2.90 -20.46
N HIS A 146 -3.04 -2.66 -21.13
CA HIS A 146 -2.84 -3.19 -22.49
C HIS A 146 -2.81 -4.72 -22.51
N ALA A 147 -2.28 -5.32 -21.43
CA ALA A 147 -2.18 -6.77 -21.26
C ALA A 147 -3.56 -7.46 -21.18
N ASP A 148 -4.61 -6.74 -20.75
CA ASP A 148 -6.00 -7.25 -20.68
C ASP A 148 -6.49 -7.78 -22.03
N ARG A 149 -5.96 -7.26 -23.15
CA ARG A 149 -6.27 -7.75 -24.51
C ARG A 149 -6.03 -9.25 -24.65
N TYR A 150 -5.01 -9.77 -23.95
CA TYR A 150 -4.61 -11.17 -23.95
C TYR A 150 -5.19 -11.96 -22.78
N GLY A 151 -6.05 -11.34 -21.95
CA GLY A 151 -6.52 -11.95 -20.70
C GLY A 151 -5.46 -11.98 -19.59
N ILE A 152 -4.40 -11.19 -19.73
CA ILE A 152 -3.31 -11.10 -18.77
C ILE A 152 -3.56 -9.91 -17.84
N ASP A 153 -3.54 -10.14 -16.52
CA ASP A 153 -3.36 -9.04 -15.57
C ASP A 153 -1.90 -8.55 -15.66
N GLY A 154 -1.73 -7.38 -16.28
CA GLY A 154 -0.41 -6.79 -16.52
C GLY A 154 0.39 -6.56 -15.25
N VAL A 155 -0.26 -6.19 -14.13
CA VAL A 155 0.41 -5.90 -12.86
C VAL A 155 0.92 -7.19 -12.23
N ALA A 156 0.14 -8.27 -12.26
CA ALA A 156 0.52 -9.58 -11.74
C ALA A 156 1.61 -10.26 -12.59
N ALA A 157 1.50 -10.14 -13.91
CA ALA A 157 2.41 -10.77 -14.86
C ALA A 157 3.78 -10.07 -14.93
N TRP A 158 3.81 -8.74 -14.74
CA TRP A 158 5.00 -7.93 -14.99
C TRP A 158 6.27 -8.41 -14.27
N PRO A 159 6.28 -8.70 -12.95
CA PRO A 159 7.51 -9.14 -12.26
C PRO A 159 8.10 -10.43 -12.82
N ARG A 160 7.24 -11.32 -13.35
CA ARG A 160 7.62 -12.61 -13.93
C ARG A 160 8.08 -12.43 -15.37
N LEU A 161 7.34 -11.64 -16.15
CA LEU A 161 7.71 -11.31 -17.53
C LEU A 161 9.05 -10.59 -17.56
N TYR A 162 9.29 -9.64 -16.66
CA TYR A 162 10.50 -8.82 -16.62
C TYR A 162 11.79 -9.64 -16.59
N VAL A 163 11.81 -10.76 -15.85
CA VAL A 163 12.97 -11.66 -15.76
C VAL A 163 13.17 -12.49 -17.05
N ALA A 164 12.10 -12.70 -17.81
CA ALA A 164 12.14 -13.40 -19.10
C ALA A 164 12.46 -12.48 -20.30
N LEU A 165 12.55 -11.15 -20.09
CA LEU A 165 12.81 -10.20 -21.18
C LEU A 165 14.29 -10.26 -21.64
N PRO A 166 14.55 -10.05 -22.95
CA PRO A 166 15.92 -9.94 -23.46
C PRO A 166 16.68 -8.77 -22.82
N ARG A 167 17.99 -8.95 -22.56
CA ARG A 167 18.84 -7.91 -21.95
C ARG A 167 18.78 -6.55 -22.67
N PRO A 168 18.84 -6.45 -24.02
CA PRO A 168 18.76 -5.16 -24.70
C PRO A 168 17.43 -4.42 -24.46
N PHE A 169 16.34 -5.18 -24.28
CA PHE A 169 15.03 -4.63 -23.95
C PHE A 169 15.01 -4.07 -22.53
N VAL A 170 15.54 -4.83 -21.56
CA VAL A 170 15.64 -4.44 -20.15
C VAL A 170 16.47 -3.16 -20.00
N GLU A 171 17.59 -3.03 -20.71
CA GLU A 171 18.42 -1.83 -20.73
C GLU A 171 17.66 -0.60 -21.26
N THR A 172 16.95 -0.76 -22.38
CA THR A 172 16.12 0.31 -22.96
C THR A 172 14.99 0.72 -22.02
N PHE A 173 14.34 -0.25 -21.38
CA PHE A 173 13.31 -0.01 -20.38
C PHE A 173 13.88 0.72 -19.16
N ALA A 174 15.05 0.32 -18.65
CA ALA A 174 15.68 0.96 -17.52
C ALA A 174 15.99 2.44 -17.78
N VAL A 175 16.41 2.81 -19.00
CA VAL A 175 16.66 4.20 -19.39
C VAL A 175 15.38 5.04 -19.39
N THR A 176 14.28 4.52 -19.96
CA THR A 176 13.00 5.26 -19.97
C THR A 176 12.38 5.37 -18.59
N ALA A 177 12.46 4.32 -17.76
CA ALA A 177 12.07 4.36 -16.35
C ALA A 177 12.86 5.42 -15.58
N ALA A 178 14.18 5.50 -15.81
CA ALA A 178 15.04 6.51 -15.20
C ALA A 178 14.61 7.94 -15.51
N ALA A 179 14.14 8.19 -16.73
CA ALA A 179 13.68 9.51 -17.16
C ALA A 179 12.40 9.93 -16.42
N VAL A 180 11.45 9.01 -16.23
CA VAL A 180 10.23 9.25 -15.45
C VAL A 180 10.58 9.53 -13.98
N GLU A 181 11.42 8.67 -13.39
CA GLU A 181 11.86 8.78 -12.00
C GLU A 181 12.62 10.08 -11.74
N GLY A 182 13.60 10.41 -12.58
CA GLY A 182 14.41 11.63 -12.44
C GLY A 182 13.57 12.90 -12.55
N ALA A 183 12.61 12.93 -13.49
CA ALA A 183 11.70 14.06 -13.62
C ALA A 183 10.75 14.21 -12.41
N ALA A 184 10.30 13.10 -11.82
CA ALA A 184 9.55 13.10 -10.58
C ALA A 184 10.39 13.64 -9.41
N VAL A 185 11.65 13.22 -9.28
CA VAL A 185 12.59 13.74 -8.27
C VAL A 185 12.81 15.25 -8.42
N ILE A 186 13.06 15.74 -9.64
CA ILE A 186 13.19 17.19 -9.91
C ILE A 186 11.92 17.93 -9.48
N SER A 187 10.74 17.37 -9.78
CA SER A 187 9.46 17.96 -9.40
C SER A 187 9.29 18.03 -7.88
N SER A 188 9.60 16.94 -7.18
CA SER A 188 9.55 16.88 -5.71
C SER A 188 10.51 17.86 -5.07
N LEU A 189 11.77 17.93 -5.52
CA LEU A 189 12.75 18.89 -5.02
C LEU A 189 12.33 20.33 -5.29
N GLY A 190 11.75 20.63 -6.46
CA GLY A 190 11.18 21.94 -6.76
C GLY A 190 10.05 22.33 -5.82
N ALA A 191 9.14 21.40 -5.51
CA ALA A 191 8.05 21.64 -4.57
C ALA A 191 8.57 21.90 -3.15
N VAL A 192 9.52 21.08 -2.68
CA VAL A 192 10.17 21.27 -1.38
C VAL A 192 10.94 22.60 -1.35
N PHE A 193 11.64 22.97 -2.43
CA PHE A 193 12.35 24.24 -2.54
C PHE A 193 11.41 25.44 -2.48
N SER A 194 10.26 25.35 -3.16
CA SER A 194 9.23 26.40 -3.12
C SER A 194 8.79 26.69 -1.69
N LEU A 195 8.53 25.65 -0.89
CA LEU A 195 8.07 25.77 0.49
C LEU A 195 9.19 26.15 1.46
N ALA A 196 10.25 25.33 1.53
CA ALA A 196 11.35 25.50 2.49
C ALA A 196 12.24 26.69 2.13
N GLY A 197 12.61 26.83 0.86
CA GLY A 197 13.38 27.97 0.36
C GLY A 197 12.57 29.26 0.44
N GLY A 198 11.28 29.23 0.10
CA GLY A 198 10.38 30.38 0.26
C GLY A 198 10.26 30.84 1.71
N GLY A 199 10.07 29.91 2.65
CA GLY A 199 10.03 30.20 4.08
C GLY A 199 11.35 30.77 4.61
N LEU A 200 12.48 30.19 4.20
CA LEU A 200 13.82 30.68 4.56
C LEU A 200 14.11 32.07 3.99
N ALA A 201 13.77 32.30 2.72
CA ALA A 201 13.92 33.61 2.08
C ALA A 201 13.01 34.66 2.74
N THR A 202 11.82 34.28 3.21
CA THR A 202 10.95 35.19 3.96
C THR A 202 11.63 35.64 5.26
N ALA A 203 12.27 34.71 5.97
CA ALA A 203 12.96 34.99 7.23
C ALA A 203 14.24 35.81 7.06
N LEU A 204 15.00 35.60 5.98
CA LEU A 204 16.34 36.18 5.80
C LEU A 204 16.41 37.37 4.85
N LEU A 205 15.54 37.42 3.82
CA LEU A 205 15.65 38.35 2.70
C LEU A 205 14.40 39.23 2.52
N GLY A 206 13.31 38.92 3.21
CA GLY A 206 12.04 39.64 3.12
C GLY A 206 11.10 39.11 2.01
N PRO A 207 9.94 39.77 1.81
CA PRO A 207 8.81 39.19 1.08
C PRO A 207 9.00 39.08 -0.44
N VAL A 208 9.69 40.03 -1.07
CA VAL A 208 9.91 40.04 -2.52
C VAL A 208 10.80 38.87 -2.98
N PRO A 209 12.03 38.68 -2.45
CA PRO A 209 12.86 37.53 -2.80
C PRO A 209 12.25 36.20 -2.37
N ALA A 210 11.45 36.19 -1.29
CA ALA A 210 10.68 35.01 -0.92
C ALA A 210 9.66 34.61 -1.98
N ALA A 211 8.86 35.57 -2.47
CA ALA A 211 7.90 35.32 -3.55
C ALA A 211 8.60 34.81 -4.83
N ALA A 212 9.74 35.40 -5.21
CA ALA A 212 10.54 34.93 -6.34
C ALA A 212 11.04 33.48 -6.14
N THR A 213 11.47 33.13 -4.92
CA THR A 213 11.93 31.78 -4.56
C THR A 213 10.79 30.76 -4.64
N VAL A 214 9.62 31.10 -4.09
CA VAL A 214 8.40 30.27 -4.15
C VAL A 214 8.01 30.01 -5.61
N LEU A 215 7.94 31.06 -6.44
CA LEU A 215 7.58 30.97 -7.85
C LEU A 215 8.60 30.16 -8.65
N ALA A 216 9.89 30.34 -8.41
CA ALA A 216 10.95 29.57 -9.06
C ALA A 216 10.84 28.07 -8.71
N GLY A 217 10.70 27.74 -7.42
CA GLY A 217 10.49 26.36 -6.98
C GLY A 217 9.23 25.74 -7.57
N ALA A 218 8.12 26.48 -7.58
CA ALA A 218 6.85 26.03 -8.16
C ALA A 218 6.94 25.82 -9.68
N ALA A 219 7.70 26.67 -10.39
CA ALA A 219 7.95 26.51 -11.81
C ALA A 219 8.79 25.25 -12.10
N VAL A 220 9.83 24.98 -11.30
CA VAL A 220 10.61 23.72 -11.38
C VAL A 220 9.74 22.51 -11.07
N ALA A 221 8.89 22.60 -10.03
CA ALA A 221 7.94 21.55 -9.67
C ALA A 221 7.00 21.21 -10.83
N ALA A 222 6.37 22.23 -11.41
CA ALA A 222 5.45 22.08 -12.55
C ALA A 222 6.19 21.57 -13.81
N GLY A 223 7.41 22.05 -14.06
CA GLY A 223 8.27 21.59 -15.15
C GLY A 223 8.64 20.11 -15.01
N GLY A 224 9.06 19.69 -13.83
CA GLY A 224 9.38 18.30 -13.51
C GLY A 224 8.19 17.36 -13.67
N TYR A 225 7.00 17.75 -13.18
CA TYR A 225 5.78 16.95 -13.37
C TYR A 225 5.42 16.81 -14.86
N ARG A 226 5.50 17.90 -15.64
CA ARG A 226 5.27 17.85 -17.09
C ARG A 226 6.30 16.97 -17.81
N ALA A 227 7.57 17.02 -17.39
CA ALA A 227 8.62 16.17 -17.92
C ALA A 227 8.36 14.69 -17.58
N ALA A 228 7.96 14.37 -16.35
CA ALA A 228 7.60 13.01 -15.94
C ALA A 228 6.42 12.47 -16.75
N ALA A 229 5.36 13.27 -16.91
CA ALA A 229 4.20 12.89 -17.72
C ALA A 229 4.52 12.74 -19.21
N ARG A 230 5.55 13.41 -19.75
CA ARG A 230 6.01 13.19 -21.14
C ARG A 230 6.87 11.94 -21.24
N ALA A 231 7.80 11.74 -20.31
CA ALA A 231 8.66 10.56 -20.25
C ALA A 231 7.87 9.26 -20.02
N ALA A 232 6.70 9.34 -19.40
CA ALA A 232 5.85 8.19 -19.16
C ALA A 232 5.25 7.57 -20.43
N VAL A 233 5.14 8.33 -21.53
CA VAL A 233 4.60 7.81 -22.80
C VAL A 233 5.49 6.72 -23.40
N PRO A 234 6.80 6.95 -23.67
CA PRO A 234 7.67 5.88 -24.17
C PRO A 234 7.85 4.74 -23.14
N TYR A 235 7.82 5.06 -21.84
CA TYR A 235 7.81 4.04 -20.78
C TYR A 235 6.60 3.10 -20.90
N ALA A 236 5.39 3.64 -20.99
CA ALA A 236 4.17 2.86 -21.16
C ALA A 236 4.15 2.09 -22.50
N GLN A 237 4.68 2.68 -23.57
CA GLN A 237 4.82 1.99 -24.86
C GLN A 237 5.71 0.75 -24.74
N LEU A 238 6.82 0.81 -24.02
CA LEU A 238 7.66 -0.38 -23.81
C LEU A 238 6.92 -1.46 -23.00
N ILE A 239 6.11 -1.10 -22.01
CA ILE A 239 5.26 -2.09 -21.31
C ILE A 239 4.35 -2.80 -22.32
N ARG A 240 3.72 -2.06 -23.24
CA ARG A 240 2.87 -2.64 -24.30
C ARG A 240 3.65 -3.57 -25.20
N THR A 241 4.81 -3.12 -25.69
CA THR A 241 5.69 -3.92 -26.53
C THR A 241 6.17 -5.19 -25.83
N ALA A 242 6.43 -5.13 -24.51
CA ALA A 242 6.82 -6.30 -23.74
C ALA A 242 5.72 -7.38 -23.79
N PHE A 243 4.45 -7.01 -23.62
CA PHE A 243 3.34 -7.97 -23.74
C PHE A 243 3.05 -8.36 -25.20
N ASP A 244 3.15 -7.44 -26.15
CA ASP A 244 2.89 -7.71 -27.57
C ASP A 244 3.90 -8.68 -28.18
N VAL A 245 5.17 -8.61 -27.76
CA VAL A 245 6.28 -9.38 -28.35
C VAL A 245 6.70 -10.55 -27.45
N HIS A 246 6.77 -10.34 -26.14
CA HIS A 246 7.46 -11.27 -25.23
C HIS A 246 6.54 -12.06 -24.28
N ARG A 247 5.20 -11.91 -24.35
CA ARG A 247 4.29 -12.67 -23.46
C ARG A 247 4.53 -14.19 -23.49
N PHE A 248 4.86 -14.74 -24.66
CA PHE A 248 5.13 -16.18 -24.80
C PHE A 248 6.49 -16.61 -24.28
N ALA A 249 7.48 -15.70 -24.19
CA ALA A 249 8.76 -16.00 -23.57
C ALA A 249 8.59 -16.40 -22.09
N LEU A 250 7.58 -15.84 -21.40
CA LEU A 250 7.25 -16.24 -20.04
C LEU A 250 6.67 -17.66 -19.98
N LEU A 251 5.78 -18.05 -20.91
CA LEU A 251 5.24 -19.43 -20.94
C LEU A 251 6.35 -20.45 -21.20
N GLU A 252 7.25 -20.15 -22.13
CA GLU A 252 8.42 -20.98 -22.44
C GLU A 252 9.35 -21.12 -21.24
N ALA A 253 9.63 -20.02 -20.53
CA ALA A 253 10.44 -20.02 -19.31
C ALA A 253 9.82 -20.87 -18.19
N MET A 254 8.48 -20.88 -18.09
CA MET A 254 7.73 -21.75 -17.17
C MET A 254 7.57 -23.19 -17.68
N ARG A 255 8.10 -23.51 -18.87
CA ARG A 255 7.96 -24.83 -19.52
C ARG A 255 6.51 -25.24 -19.78
N LEU A 256 5.63 -24.27 -20.03
CA LEU A 256 4.24 -24.53 -20.42
C LEU A 256 4.12 -24.62 -21.94
N GLU A 257 3.16 -25.40 -22.41
CA GLU A 257 2.89 -25.49 -23.84
C GLU A 257 2.23 -24.20 -24.36
N LEU A 258 2.68 -23.73 -25.52
CA LEU A 258 2.18 -22.52 -26.18
C LEU A 258 0.75 -22.71 -26.73
N PRO A 259 -0.17 -21.76 -26.50
CA PRO A 259 -1.55 -21.85 -26.97
C PRO A 259 -1.61 -21.77 -28.50
N THR A 260 -2.50 -22.53 -29.13
CA THR A 260 -2.63 -22.58 -30.60
C THR A 260 -3.70 -21.63 -31.15
N GLY A 261 -4.46 -20.97 -30.27
CA GLY A 261 -5.50 -20.02 -30.65
C GLY A 261 -5.82 -19.00 -29.57
N PHE A 262 -6.46 -17.90 -29.96
CA PHE A 262 -6.71 -16.75 -29.10
C PHE A 262 -7.57 -17.08 -27.87
N ALA A 263 -8.60 -17.92 -28.02
CA ALA A 263 -9.45 -18.32 -26.89
C ALA A 263 -8.66 -19.14 -25.85
N GLN A 264 -7.79 -20.06 -26.32
CA GLN A 264 -6.94 -20.85 -25.44
C GLN A 264 -5.88 -20.00 -24.75
N GLU A 265 -5.28 -19.06 -25.47
CA GLU A 265 -4.32 -18.11 -24.90
C GLU A 265 -4.94 -17.33 -23.74
N ARG A 266 -6.13 -16.76 -23.95
CA ARG A 266 -6.82 -16.00 -22.90
C ARG A 266 -7.15 -16.84 -21.68
N GLU A 267 -7.59 -18.09 -21.89
CA GLU A 267 -7.94 -18.98 -20.78
C GLU A 267 -6.70 -19.42 -20.00
N GLN A 268 -5.61 -19.75 -20.70
CA GLN A 268 -4.33 -20.10 -20.05
C GLN A 268 -3.82 -18.96 -19.18
N TRP A 269 -3.83 -17.72 -19.70
CA TRP A 269 -3.43 -16.55 -18.91
C TRP A 269 -4.37 -16.27 -17.73
N ARG A 270 -5.69 -16.49 -17.89
CA ARG A 270 -6.66 -16.37 -16.81
C ARG A 270 -6.34 -17.35 -15.66
N GLN A 271 -6.05 -18.61 -15.99
CA GLN A 271 -5.68 -19.61 -14.98
C GLN A 271 -4.34 -19.30 -14.32
N LEU A 272 -3.35 -18.81 -15.07
CA LEU A 272 -2.08 -18.36 -14.50
C LEU A 272 -2.28 -17.18 -13.53
N GLY A 273 -3.15 -16.24 -13.87
CA GLY A 273 -3.54 -15.16 -12.96
C GLY A 273 -4.11 -15.69 -11.64
N LYS A 274 -4.99 -16.69 -11.69
CA LYS A 274 -5.55 -17.35 -10.49
C LYS A 274 -4.48 -18.04 -9.66
N ILE A 275 -3.54 -18.74 -10.29
CA ILE A 275 -2.41 -19.35 -9.59
C ILE A 275 -1.59 -18.28 -8.86
N TRP A 276 -1.36 -17.11 -9.46
CA TRP A 276 -0.53 -16.08 -8.84
C TRP A 276 -1.19 -15.36 -7.67
N TYR A 277 -2.52 -15.23 -7.66
CA TYR A 277 -3.26 -14.59 -6.56
C TYR A 277 -3.77 -15.58 -5.51
N GLY A 278 -4.34 -16.71 -5.95
CA GLY A 278 -5.00 -17.71 -5.10
C GLY A 278 -4.22 -19.02 -4.92
N GLY A 279 -3.05 -19.16 -5.55
CA GLY A 279 -2.18 -20.34 -5.42
C GLY A 279 -2.61 -21.56 -6.25
N TRP A 280 -3.84 -21.59 -6.77
CA TRP A 280 -4.42 -22.75 -7.47
C TRP A 280 -5.23 -22.32 -8.71
N PRO A 281 -5.24 -23.13 -9.79
CA PRO A 281 -6.17 -22.94 -10.92
C PRO A 281 -7.57 -23.45 -10.58
N ASP A 282 -8.56 -23.12 -11.41
CA ASP A 282 -9.89 -23.72 -11.30
C ASP A 282 -9.78 -25.23 -11.56
N SER A 283 -10.38 -26.06 -10.71
CA SER A 283 -10.23 -27.52 -10.81
C SER A 283 -10.77 -28.09 -12.13
N ASP A 284 -11.86 -27.51 -12.64
CA ASP A 284 -12.47 -27.85 -13.93
C ASP A 284 -11.64 -27.34 -15.14
N GLN A 285 -10.73 -26.38 -14.93
CA GLN A 285 -9.92 -25.78 -15.98
C GLN A 285 -8.40 -25.91 -15.76
N ALA A 286 -7.97 -26.80 -14.88
CA ALA A 286 -6.55 -27.02 -14.59
C ALA A 286 -5.74 -27.41 -15.85
N ALA A 287 -6.37 -28.13 -16.79
CA ALA A 287 -5.76 -28.49 -18.07
C ALA A 287 -5.44 -27.25 -18.94
N ALA A 288 -6.14 -26.13 -18.75
CA ALA A 288 -5.90 -24.91 -19.49
C ALA A 288 -4.59 -24.20 -19.11
N VAL A 289 -3.93 -24.59 -18.00
CA VAL A 289 -2.56 -24.15 -17.68
C VAL A 289 -1.53 -24.72 -18.67
N ARG A 290 -1.83 -25.90 -19.25
CA ARG A 290 -1.03 -26.59 -20.27
C ARG A 290 0.37 -26.98 -19.82
N TYR A 291 0.45 -27.69 -18.70
CA TYR A 291 1.67 -28.42 -18.34
C TYR A 291 1.99 -29.48 -19.40
N PRO A 292 3.28 -29.72 -19.71
CA PRO A 292 3.67 -30.79 -20.62
C PRO A 292 3.10 -32.11 -20.09
N GLN A 293 2.34 -32.81 -20.92
CA GLN A 293 1.92 -34.15 -20.54
C GLN A 293 3.18 -35.02 -20.45
N PRO A 294 3.37 -35.81 -19.38
CA PRO A 294 4.43 -36.80 -19.37
C PRO A 294 4.25 -37.66 -20.63
N ALA A 295 5.33 -37.84 -21.40
CA ALA A 295 5.32 -38.78 -22.51
C ALA A 295 4.67 -40.09 -22.02
N GLY A 296 3.69 -40.59 -22.80
CA GLY A 296 2.82 -41.70 -22.42
C GLY A 296 3.56 -42.81 -21.70
N PRO A 297 2.88 -43.56 -20.81
CA PRO A 297 3.47 -44.25 -19.69
C PRO A 297 4.82 -44.85 -20.07
N LEU A 298 5.89 -44.37 -19.41
CA LEU A 298 7.12 -45.15 -19.34
C LEU A 298 6.66 -46.55 -18.98
N VAL A 299 6.74 -47.47 -19.95
CA VAL A 299 6.62 -48.89 -19.67
C VAL A 299 7.83 -49.19 -18.83
N VAL A 300 7.70 -48.95 -17.53
CA VAL A 300 8.60 -49.48 -16.53
C VAL A 300 8.32 -50.97 -16.59
N SER A 301 9.06 -51.64 -17.45
CA SER A 301 9.22 -53.08 -17.37
C SER A 301 9.81 -53.30 -15.98
N PHE A 302 8.97 -53.79 -15.06
CA PHE A 302 9.43 -54.34 -13.80
C PHE A 302 10.24 -55.60 -14.15
N ALA A 303 11.48 -55.40 -14.57
CA ALA A 303 12.46 -56.46 -14.53
C ALA A 303 12.69 -56.84 -13.06
N ASP A 304 12.89 -58.14 -12.85
CA ASP A 304 12.85 -58.85 -11.58
C ASP A 304 13.54 -58.15 -10.40
N PRO A 305 13.06 -58.37 -9.16
CA PRO A 305 13.58 -57.71 -7.97
C PRO A 305 15.08 -58.01 -7.79
N VAL A 306 15.89 -56.95 -7.91
CA VAL A 306 17.30 -56.95 -7.49
C VAL A 306 17.35 -57.08 -5.97
N PRO A 307 18.18 -57.98 -5.38
CA PRO A 307 18.23 -58.15 -3.94
C PRO A 307 18.78 -56.91 -3.24
N ALA A 308 18.17 -56.58 -2.10
CA ALA A 308 18.54 -55.43 -1.27
C ALA A 308 19.99 -55.54 -0.73
N PRO A 309 20.78 -54.45 -0.73
CA PRO A 309 22.02 -54.41 0.03
C PRO A 309 21.74 -54.22 1.52
N ALA A 310 22.55 -54.91 2.33
CA ALA A 310 22.45 -54.95 3.78
C ALA A 310 22.73 -53.59 4.46
N SER A 311 22.02 -53.34 5.56
CA SER A 311 22.17 -52.19 6.45
C SER A 311 23.59 -52.09 7.04
N PRO A 312 24.19 -50.88 7.14
CA PRO A 312 25.36 -50.66 7.99
C PRO A 312 24.96 -50.33 9.44
N ALA A 313 25.79 -50.81 10.37
CA ALA A 313 25.73 -50.62 11.82
C ALA A 313 26.27 -49.23 12.25
N PRO A 314 26.08 -48.80 13.53
CA PRO A 314 26.03 -47.39 13.92
C PRO A 314 27.40 -46.76 14.26
N SER A 315 27.52 -45.46 14.01
CA SER A 315 28.65 -44.61 14.40
C SER A 315 28.55 -44.11 15.86
N PRO A 316 29.67 -43.93 16.59
CA PRO A 316 29.69 -43.41 17.97
C PRO A 316 29.60 -41.87 18.05
N PRO A 317 29.34 -41.30 19.25
CA PRO A 317 28.79 -39.95 19.40
C PRO A 317 29.83 -38.82 19.38
N ALA A 318 29.37 -37.64 18.98
CA ALA A 318 30.09 -36.37 19.08
C ALA A 318 30.16 -35.86 20.54
N PRO A 319 31.22 -35.11 20.92
CA PRO A 319 31.22 -34.36 22.17
C PRO A 319 30.45 -33.03 22.08
N THR A 320 29.85 -32.71 23.22
CA THR A 320 29.02 -31.55 23.61
C THR A 320 29.78 -30.21 23.55
N PRO A 321 29.10 -29.05 23.38
CA PRO A 321 29.75 -27.74 23.30
C PRO A 321 30.13 -27.20 24.68
N ALA A 322 31.30 -26.56 24.76
CA ALA A 322 31.73 -25.77 25.91
C ALA A 322 31.27 -24.31 25.79
N ALA A 323 31.09 -23.71 26.96
CA ALA A 323 30.32 -22.51 27.23
C ALA A 323 30.97 -21.18 26.82
N ALA A 324 30.06 -20.20 26.81
CA ALA A 324 30.16 -18.76 26.59
C ALA A 324 31.24 -17.97 27.36
N ALA A 325 31.44 -16.75 26.83
CA ALA A 325 31.60 -15.43 27.48
C ALA A 325 32.92 -14.71 27.15
N PRO A 326 33.05 -13.38 27.34
CA PRO A 326 32.06 -12.30 27.39
C PRO A 326 32.40 -11.11 26.45
N THR A 327 31.42 -10.23 26.25
CA THR A 327 31.55 -8.86 25.72
C THR A 327 32.37 -7.95 26.65
N PRO A 328 33.13 -6.98 26.11
CA PRO A 328 33.57 -5.79 26.85
C PRO A 328 33.02 -4.48 26.25
N PRO A 329 33.11 -3.36 27.00
CA PRO A 329 32.00 -2.41 27.13
C PRO A 329 32.05 -1.18 26.22
N ALA A 330 30.88 -0.58 26.06
CA ALA A 330 30.66 0.73 25.47
C ALA A 330 31.31 1.85 26.31
N GLY A 331 32.09 2.70 25.65
CA GLY A 331 32.61 3.95 26.22
C GLY A 331 31.62 5.12 26.02
N PRO A 332 31.60 6.11 26.91
CA PRO A 332 30.65 7.21 26.86
C PRO A 332 31.03 8.24 25.78
N VAL A 333 30.15 8.45 24.80
CA VAL A 333 30.26 9.56 23.84
C VAL A 333 29.48 10.74 24.40
N ARG A 334 30.19 11.85 24.71
CA ARG A 334 29.60 13.13 25.12
C ARG A 334 28.90 13.79 23.91
N PRO A 335 27.77 14.50 24.10
CA PRO A 335 27.15 15.27 23.03
C PRO A 335 27.85 16.62 22.88
N PHE A 336 28.23 16.99 21.64
CA PHE A 336 28.61 18.35 21.27
C PHE A 336 27.63 18.88 20.20
N PRO A 337 27.30 20.19 20.19
CA PRO A 337 26.11 20.72 19.56
C PRO A 337 26.40 21.28 18.17
N VAL A 338 25.89 20.62 17.11
CA VAL A 338 25.89 21.17 15.74
C VAL A 338 24.45 21.49 15.33
N ARG A 339 23.88 22.52 15.95
CA ARG A 339 22.49 22.95 15.74
C ARG A 339 22.21 23.53 14.34
N GLY A 340 23.24 23.82 13.53
CA GLY A 340 23.10 24.35 12.17
C GLY A 340 22.85 23.28 11.09
N LEU A 341 23.57 22.16 11.14
CA LEU A 341 23.47 21.10 10.11
C LEU A 341 22.22 20.23 10.30
N LEU A 342 21.83 20.03 11.56
CA LEU A 342 20.59 19.36 11.93
C LEU A 342 19.36 20.12 11.45
N LEU A 343 19.40 21.46 11.31
CA LEU A 343 18.23 22.23 10.91
C LEU A 343 17.90 22.06 9.42
N VAL A 344 18.91 21.90 8.55
CA VAL A 344 18.72 21.56 7.13
C VAL A 344 18.34 20.10 6.95
N ALA A 345 18.98 19.18 7.69
CA ALA A 345 18.61 17.77 7.69
C ALA A 345 17.20 17.54 8.27
N VAL A 346 16.80 18.28 9.31
CA VAL A 346 15.46 18.27 9.90
C VAL A 346 14.46 18.98 9.01
N LEU A 347 14.79 20.03 8.25
CA LEU A 347 13.85 20.63 7.30
C LEU A 347 13.62 19.74 6.05
N VAL A 348 14.65 19.04 5.56
CA VAL A 348 14.51 18.07 4.47
C VAL A 348 13.87 16.77 4.96
N ALA A 349 14.20 16.31 6.17
CA ALA A 349 13.56 15.15 6.80
C ALA A 349 12.15 15.45 7.30
N ALA A 350 11.82 16.68 7.72
CA ALA A 350 10.47 17.10 8.08
C ALA A 350 9.63 17.42 6.84
N GLY A 351 10.24 17.90 5.75
CA GLY A 351 9.59 17.97 4.45
C GLY A 351 9.24 16.58 3.91
N GLY A 352 10.19 15.64 3.98
CA GLY A 352 9.98 14.22 3.66
C GLY A 352 9.01 13.52 4.63
N ALA A 353 9.13 13.78 5.93
CA ALA A 353 8.28 13.19 6.97
C ALA A 353 6.88 13.79 7.02
N ALA A 354 6.67 15.05 6.64
CA ALA A 354 5.34 15.63 6.45
C ALA A 354 4.68 15.12 5.16
N LEU A 355 5.48 14.84 4.12
CA LEU A 355 5.03 14.12 2.92
C LEU A 355 4.69 12.66 3.25
N THR A 356 5.43 11.97 4.12
CA THR A 356 5.07 10.60 4.54
C THR A 356 4.00 10.56 5.63
N ALA A 357 3.91 11.54 6.53
CA ALA A 357 2.85 11.61 7.56
C ALA A 357 1.51 12.05 6.97
N GLY A 358 1.52 12.82 5.87
CA GLY A 358 0.34 13.11 5.06
C GLY A 358 -0.05 11.97 4.10
N LEU A 359 0.81 10.96 3.91
CA LEU A 359 0.57 9.80 3.02
C LEU A 359 0.56 8.45 3.73
N SER A 360 0.90 8.39 5.03
CA SER A 360 0.48 7.35 5.95
C SER A 360 -0.98 7.60 6.35
N GLY A 361 -1.84 7.73 5.34
CA GLY A 361 -3.27 7.53 5.55
C GLY A 361 -3.46 6.05 5.83
N ASN A 362 -3.77 5.71 7.08
CA ASN A 362 -4.45 4.51 7.54
C ASN A 362 -4.45 3.32 6.56
N GLY A 363 -3.27 2.75 6.28
CA GLY A 363 -3.15 1.46 5.60
C GLY A 363 -3.43 0.27 6.54
N ASP A 364 -3.93 0.56 7.73
CA ASP A 364 -3.88 -0.29 8.91
C ASP A 364 -5.26 -0.31 9.62
N GLU A 365 -6.34 -0.18 8.86
CA GLU A 365 -7.70 -0.40 9.36
C GLU A 365 -8.03 -1.89 9.33
N ALA A 366 -8.67 -2.37 10.39
CA ALA A 366 -9.14 -3.75 10.49
C ALA A 366 -10.23 -4.01 9.43
N ARG A 367 -10.13 -5.14 8.73
CA ARG A 367 -11.05 -5.55 7.67
C ARG A 367 -11.62 -6.93 7.91
N ALA A 368 -12.81 -7.18 7.37
CA ALA A 368 -13.46 -8.49 7.40
C ALA A 368 -12.71 -9.47 6.47
N ALA A 369 -12.29 -10.61 7.00
CA ALA A 369 -11.59 -11.66 6.25
C ALA A 369 -12.52 -12.52 5.37
N ARG A 370 -13.84 -12.39 5.56
CA ARG A 370 -14.91 -13.15 4.89
C ARG A 370 -16.23 -12.41 5.07
N ASP A 371 -17.27 -12.86 4.37
CA ASP A 371 -18.64 -12.38 4.60
C ASP A 371 -19.10 -12.70 6.04
N LEU A 372 -19.50 -11.67 6.79
CA LEU A 372 -19.96 -11.78 8.17
C LEU A 372 -21.47 -11.46 8.25
N PRO A 373 -22.30 -12.36 8.78
CA PRO A 373 -23.72 -12.09 8.95
C PRO A 373 -23.96 -11.02 10.03
N ALA A 374 -25.15 -10.43 10.04
CA ALA A 374 -25.55 -9.50 11.10
C ALA A 374 -25.59 -10.21 12.47
N PHE A 375 -25.15 -9.52 13.52
CA PHE A 375 -25.05 -10.01 14.89
C PHE A 375 -24.04 -11.15 15.09
N HIS A 376 -23.02 -11.23 14.24
CA HIS A 376 -21.89 -12.16 14.38
C HIS A 376 -20.82 -11.60 15.31
N VAL A 377 -20.36 -12.40 16.28
CA VAL A 377 -19.27 -12.01 17.20
C VAL A 377 -17.93 -12.19 16.51
N LEU A 378 -17.14 -11.12 16.44
CA LEU A 378 -15.86 -11.07 15.77
C LEU A 378 -14.81 -11.90 16.52
N THR A 379 -14.23 -12.86 15.82
CA THR A 379 -13.09 -13.66 16.29
C THR A 379 -11.79 -13.23 15.62
N THR A 380 -10.65 -13.71 16.12
CA THR A 380 -9.34 -13.44 15.52
C THR A 380 -9.19 -13.97 14.09
N GLY A 381 -10.01 -14.95 13.68
CA GLY A 381 -10.03 -15.48 12.31
C GLY A 381 -10.95 -14.72 11.35
N ASP A 382 -11.80 -13.82 11.87
CA ASP A 382 -12.74 -13.03 11.05
C ASP A 382 -12.13 -11.70 10.58
N LEU A 383 -10.93 -11.36 11.07
CA LEU A 383 -10.33 -10.04 10.92
C LEU A 383 -8.89 -10.11 10.43
N TYR A 384 -8.50 -9.20 9.55
CA TYR A 384 -7.10 -8.97 9.19
C TYR A 384 -6.80 -7.46 9.09
N GLY A 385 -5.53 -7.08 9.16
CA GLY A 385 -5.09 -5.67 9.27
C GLY A 385 -4.61 -5.30 10.68
N ALA A 386 -4.30 -4.03 10.91
CA ALA A 386 -3.90 -3.54 12.24
C ALA A 386 -5.12 -3.12 13.08
N GLY A 387 -4.96 -3.05 14.41
CA GLY A 387 -6.04 -2.70 15.35
C GLY A 387 -7.10 -3.80 15.58
N THR A 388 -6.91 -5.00 15.01
CA THR A 388 -7.88 -6.11 15.12
C THR A 388 -8.13 -6.57 16.56
N ARG A 389 -7.12 -6.47 17.44
CA ARG A 389 -7.24 -6.87 18.85
C ARG A 389 -8.33 -6.13 19.63
N ASP A 390 -8.59 -4.87 19.29
CA ASP A 390 -9.58 -4.03 19.99
C ASP A 390 -11.02 -4.29 19.51
N LEU A 391 -11.17 -5.03 18.41
CA LEU A 391 -12.45 -5.38 17.80
C LEU A 391 -12.89 -6.82 18.12
N VAL A 392 -11.97 -7.69 18.55
CA VAL A 392 -12.30 -9.07 18.95
C VAL A 392 -13.27 -9.05 20.14
N GLY A 393 -14.34 -9.84 20.03
CA GLY A 393 -15.40 -9.93 21.05
C GLY A 393 -16.56 -8.93 20.89
N ARG A 394 -16.43 -7.97 19.98
CA ARG A 394 -17.57 -7.14 19.50
C ARG A 394 -18.39 -7.90 18.48
N TYR A 395 -19.59 -7.42 18.13
CA TYR A 395 -20.44 -8.04 17.12
C TYR A 395 -20.90 -7.07 16.02
N THR A 396 -21.14 -7.58 14.82
CA THR A 396 -21.65 -6.80 13.69
C THR A 396 -23.12 -6.42 13.90
N ARG A 397 -23.55 -5.20 13.55
CA ARG A 397 -24.97 -4.79 13.63
C ARG A 397 -25.75 -5.04 12.33
N ALA A 398 -25.03 -5.21 11.23
CA ALA A 398 -25.52 -5.50 9.90
C ALA A 398 -24.59 -6.54 9.24
N ALA A 399 -25.01 -7.08 8.09
CA ALA A 399 -24.12 -7.93 7.30
C ALA A 399 -22.95 -7.09 6.77
N VAL A 400 -21.76 -7.68 6.77
CA VAL A 400 -20.52 -7.05 6.32
C VAL A 400 -19.89 -7.96 5.27
N ASP A 401 -19.63 -7.41 4.09
CA ASP A 401 -19.02 -8.14 2.98
C ASP A 401 -17.51 -8.36 3.21
N GLU A 402 -16.94 -9.37 2.58
CA GLU A 402 -15.49 -9.60 2.54
C GLU A 402 -14.71 -8.33 2.14
N ASP A 403 -13.57 -8.08 2.78
CA ASP A 403 -12.71 -6.91 2.63
C ASP A 403 -13.29 -5.55 3.05
N ALA A 404 -14.51 -5.49 3.58
CA ALA A 404 -15.08 -4.26 4.08
C ALA A 404 -14.33 -3.74 5.34
N PRO A 405 -14.08 -2.42 5.43
CA PRO A 405 -13.45 -1.82 6.61
C PRO A 405 -14.39 -1.88 7.82
N LEU A 406 -13.82 -2.17 9.00
CA LEU A 406 -14.56 -2.29 10.25
C LEU A 406 -14.09 -1.22 11.25
N ASP A 407 -15.00 -0.31 11.61
CA ASP A 407 -14.79 0.67 12.68
C ASP A 407 -15.49 0.21 13.97
N ALA A 408 -14.88 0.51 15.11
CA ALA A 408 -15.44 0.27 16.44
C ALA A 408 -16.80 0.98 16.65
N SER A 409 -17.09 2.07 15.92
CA SER A 409 -18.36 2.79 15.97
C SER A 409 -19.54 2.02 15.37
N ASP A 410 -19.28 1.18 14.38
CA ASP A 410 -20.30 0.47 13.61
C ASP A 410 -20.64 -0.90 14.22
N LEU A 411 -19.88 -1.29 15.24
CA LEU A 411 -20.01 -2.55 15.97
C LEU A 411 -20.79 -2.39 17.27
N GLY A 412 -21.31 -3.52 17.77
CA GLY A 412 -21.81 -3.64 19.13
C GLY A 412 -20.69 -3.59 20.17
N PRO A 413 -21.01 -3.32 21.45
CA PRO A 413 -20.05 -3.47 22.54
C PRO A 413 -19.55 -4.92 22.67
N ALA A 414 -18.40 -5.10 23.31
CA ALA A 414 -17.89 -6.44 23.61
C ALA A 414 -18.86 -7.18 24.55
N LEU A 415 -19.12 -8.45 24.25
CA LEU A 415 -20.02 -9.30 25.05
C LEU A 415 -19.20 -10.24 25.93
N ASP A 416 -19.33 -10.10 27.25
CA ASP A 416 -18.75 -11.02 28.22
C ASP A 416 -19.53 -12.36 28.18
N GLY A 417 -18.94 -13.38 27.53
CA GLY A 417 -19.52 -14.72 27.39
C GLY A 417 -20.05 -15.10 26.01
N GLY A 418 -20.00 -14.20 25.02
CA GLY A 418 -20.38 -14.46 23.62
C GLY A 418 -21.88 -14.77 23.40
N LEU A 419 -22.23 -15.17 22.17
CA LEU A 419 -23.61 -15.51 21.75
C LEU A 419 -23.87 -17.02 21.61
N ALA A 420 -22.94 -17.86 22.08
CA ALA A 420 -23.06 -19.31 21.95
C ALA A 420 -24.29 -19.85 22.72
N GLY A 421 -25.15 -20.63 22.04
CA GLY A 421 -26.37 -21.20 22.63
C GLY A 421 -27.54 -20.21 22.79
N ARG A 422 -27.47 -19.05 22.14
CA ARG A 422 -28.52 -18.02 22.12
C ARG A 422 -29.01 -17.77 20.71
N THR A 423 -30.31 -17.49 20.59
CA THR A 423 -30.96 -17.14 19.33
C THR A 423 -31.27 -15.64 19.32
N VAL A 424 -30.95 -14.97 18.22
CA VAL A 424 -31.26 -13.55 18.03
C VAL A 424 -32.70 -13.42 17.54
N THR A 425 -33.52 -12.71 18.31
CA THR A 425 -34.95 -12.50 18.04
C THR A 425 -35.28 -11.02 18.13
N THR A 426 -36.20 -10.57 17.27
CA THR A 426 -36.74 -9.20 17.28
C THR A 426 -38.11 -9.16 17.94
N LEU A 427 -38.29 -8.28 18.93
CA LEU A 427 -39.60 -8.02 19.54
C LEU A 427 -40.10 -6.62 19.15
N PRO A 428 -41.35 -6.49 18.65
CA PRO A 428 -41.97 -5.18 18.49
C PRO A 428 -42.29 -4.61 19.88
N VAL A 429 -41.78 -3.42 20.19
CA VAL A 429 -42.02 -2.80 21.50
C VAL A 429 -42.69 -1.45 21.33
N ALA A 430 -44.00 -1.41 21.56
CA ALA A 430 -44.75 -0.16 21.59
C ALA A 430 -44.52 0.56 22.92
N GLY A 431 -44.00 1.80 22.88
CA GLY A 431 -43.97 2.70 24.05
C GLY A 431 -42.69 2.73 24.90
N LEU A 432 -41.60 2.08 24.47
CA LEU A 432 -40.33 2.13 25.20
C LEU A 432 -39.55 3.41 24.84
N THR A 433 -39.73 4.47 25.63
CA THR A 433 -39.10 5.80 25.42
C THR A 433 -37.66 5.88 25.94
N THR A 434 -37.24 4.92 26.77
CA THR A 434 -35.91 4.84 27.35
C THR A 434 -34.97 4.03 26.46
N ARG A 435 -33.76 4.53 26.17
CA ARG A 435 -32.75 3.74 25.46
C ARG A 435 -32.15 2.69 26.38
N LEU A 436 -32.34 1.42 26.06
CA LEU A 436 -31.65 0.32 26.73
C LEU A 436 -30.24 0.20 26.11
N GLY A 437 -29.21 0.26 26.95
CA GLY A 437 -27.83 0.12 26.48
C GLY A 437 -27.58 -1.26 25.89
N ALA A 438 -27.01 -1.34 24.69
CA ALA A 438 -26.57 -2.59 24.07
C ALA A 438 -25.53 -3.29 24.97
N GLY A 439 -25.55 -4.62 25.00
CA GLY A 439 -24.71 -5.46 25.86
C GLY A 439 -25.24 -5.67 27.28
N ARG A 440 -26.36 -5.04 27.68
CA ARG A 440 -26.97 -5.29 28.99
C ARG A 440 -27.83 -6.54 29.01
N THR A 441 -27.74 -7.27 30.12
CA THR A 441 -28.63 -8.39 30.42
C THR A 441 -29.91 -7.86 31.05
N VAL A 442 -31.05 -8.32 30.53
CA VAL A 442 -32.40 -7.95 30.95
C VAL A 442 -33.24 -9.21 31.13
N ASP A 443 -34.21 -9.12 32.03
CA ASP A 443 -35.23 -10.15 32.17
C ASP A 443 -36.50 -9.67 31.49
N LEU A 444 -37.10 -10.54 30.69
CA LEU A 444 -38.35 -10.25 29.99
C LEU A 444 -39.48 -10.88 30.78
N ILE A 445 -40.49 -10.08 31.13
CA ILE A 445 -41.71 -10.58 31.74
C ILE A 445 -42.83 -10.41 30.73
N VAL A 446 -43.40 -11.54 30.29
CA VAL A 446 -44.59 -11.52 29.43
C VAL A 446 -45.81 -11.69 30.33
N THR A 447 -46.63 -10.64 30.45
CA THR A 447 -47.79 -10.64 31.35
C THR A 447 -49.06 -11.08 30.63
N ALA A 448 -49.61 -12.23 31.01
CA ALA A 448 -50.94 -12.69 30.61
C ALA A 448 -51.59 -13.49 31.73
N GLY A 449 -52.16 -12.82 32.73
CA GLY A 449 -52.80 -13.45 33.90
C GLY A 449 -51.78 -14.03 34.90
N THR A 450 -50.92 -14.95 34.45
CA THR A 450 -49.71 -15.40 35.15
C THR A 450 -48.47 -14.87 34.43
N ALA A 451 -47.54 -14.28 35.18
CA ALA A 451 -46.33 -13.68 34.62
C ALA A 451 -45.29 -14.77 34.27
N GLU A 452 -44.94 -14.89 33.00
CA GLU A 452 -43.84 -15.75 32.56
C GLU A 452 -42.55 -14.92 32.48
N ARG A 453 -41.53 -15.34 33.21
CA ARG A 453 -40.21 -14.68 33.27
C ARG A 453 -39.21 -15.43 32.41
N PHE A 454 -38.61 -14.73 31.45
CA PHE A 454 -37.49 -15.19 30.65
C PHE A 454 -36.24 -14.47 31.13
N ALA A 455 -35.37 -15.20 31.83
CA ALA A 455 -34.19 -14.61 32.45
C ALA A 455 -32.99 -14.58 31.49
N GLY A 456 -32.15 -13.54 31.61
CA GLY A 456 -30.84 -13.53 30.99
C GLY A 456 -30.80 -13.16 29.50
N ALA A 457 -31.79 -12.43 28.96
CA ALA A 457 -31.74 -11.93 27.59
C ALA A 457 -30.75 -10.78 27.45
N ILE A 458 -29.94 -10.72 26.39
CA ILE A 458 -29.00 -9.61 26.15
C ILE A 458 -29.58 -8.67 25.10
N VAL A 459 -29.56 -7.37 25.37
CA VAL A 459 -29.95 -6.33 24.41
C VAL A 459 -28.85 -6.15 23.38
N LEU A 460 -29.14 -6.45 22.10
CA LEU A 460 -28.18 -6.30 21.00
C LEU A 460 -28.35 -4.99 20.24
N ASP A 461 -29.59 -4.54 20.04
CA ASP A 461 -29.89 -3.28 19.34
C ASP A 461 -31.31 -2.80 19.68
N GLN A 462 -31.55 -1.50 19.58
CA GLN A 462 -32.88 -0.90 19.75
C GLN A 462 -33.13 0.09 18.61
N ARG A 463 -34.07 -0.26 17.72
CA ARG A 463 -34.44 0.57 16.56
C ARG A 463 -35.66 1.40 16.89
N VAL A 464 -35.64 2.67 16.47
CA VAL A 464 -36.73 3.63 16.74
C VAL A 464 -37.79 3.61 15.65
N SER A 465 -37.45 3.14 14.43
CA SER A 465 -38.38 3.04 13.31
C SER A 465 -38.01 1.87 12.39
N PRO A 466 -38.80 0.77 12.36
CA PRO A 466 -39.90 0.46 13.28
C PRO A 466 -39.40 0.25 14.72
N PRO A 467 -40.22 0.48 15.77
CA PRO A 467 -39.82 0.33 17.15
C PRO A 467 -39.63 -1.15 17.51
N VAL A 468 -38.40 -1.62 17.37
CA VAL A 468 -38.04 -3.03 17.51
C VAL A 468 -36.84 -3.15 18.44
N LEU A 469 -36.93 -4.07 19.39
CA LEU A 469 -35.84 -4.45 20.28
C LEU A 469 -35.24 -5.76 19.79
N VAL A 470 -33.95 -5.77 19.48
CA VAL A 470 -33.20 -6.96 19.07
C VAL A 470 -32.53 -7.56 20.29
N LEU A 471 -32.84 -8.82 20.59
CA LEU A 471 -32.45 -9.52 21.80
C LEU A 471 -31.77 -10.84 21.47
N ALA A 472 -30.71 -11.17 22.21
CA ALA A 472 -30.16 -12.52 22.25
C ALA A 472 -30.72 -13.28 23.45
N VAL A 473 -31.57 -14.27 23.19
CA VAL A 473 -32.30 -15.06 24.18
C VAL A 473 -31.76 -16.49 24.17
N PRO A 474 -31.67 -17.21 25.31
CA PRO A 474 -31.31 -18.62 25.31
C PRO A 474 -32.14 -19.43 24.29
N SER A 475 -31.51 -20.29 23.49
CA SER A 475 -32.20 -20.98 22.38
C SER A 475 -33.37 -21.84 22.84
N ALA A 476 -33.33 -22.36 24.08
CA ALA A 476 -34.43 -23.13 24.71
C ALA A 476 -35.69 -22.28 25.03
N ASP A 477 -35.55 -20.95 25.03
CA ASP A 477 -36.60 -19.99 25.37
C ASP A 477 -37.08 -19.19 24.15
N ALA A 478 -36.35 -19.22 23.03
CA ALA A 478 -36.60 -18.38 21.86
C ALA A 478 -37.98 -18.62 21.22
N GLU A 479 -38.35 -19.87 20.98
CA GLU A 479 -39.66 -20.22 20.40
C GLU A 479 -40.81 -19.88 21.36
N ARG A 480 -40.65 -20.20 22.65
CA ARG A 480 -41.64 -19.88 23.69
C ARG A 480 -41.88 -18.38 23.82
N LEU A 481 -40.80 -17.59 23.78
CA LEU A 481 -40.88 -16.13 23.81
C LEU A 481 -41.57 -15.56 22.58
N LEU A 482 -41.26 -16.05 21.37
CA LEU A 482 -41.88 -15.61 20.13
C LEU A 482 -43.40 -15.91 20.11
N THR A 483 -43.80 -17.11 20.54
CA THR A 483 -45.21 -17.48 20.67
C THR A 483 -45.94 -16.62 21.70
N ALA A 484 -45.30 -16.36 22.85
CA ALA A 484 -45.88 -15.51 23.90
C ALA A 484 -45.99 -14.04 23.46
N ALA A 485 -44.99 -13.49 22.77
CA ALA A 485 -44.94 -12.10 22.34
C ALA A 485 -45.87 -11.78 21.15
N ALA A 486 -46.21 -12.78 20.32
CA ALA A 486 -47.09 -12.58 19.15
C ALA A 486 -48.53 -12.17 19.52
N THR A 487 -48.96 -12.40 20.76
CA THR A 487 -50.36 -12.20 21.19
C THR A 487 -50.51 -11.37 22.47
N ARG A 488 -49.41 -10.91 23.09
CA ARG A 488 -49.41 -10.39 24.48
C ARG A 488 -48.44 -9.22 24.67
N THR A 489 -48.66 -8.44 25.72
CA THR A 489 -47.81 -7.30 26.10
C THR A 489 -46.54 -7.78 26.81
N VAL A 490 -45.38 -7.32 26.33
CA VAL A 490 -44.06 -7.65 26.91
C VAL A 490 -43.56 -6.49 27.76
N GLN A 491 -43.21 -6.76 29.03
CA GLN A 491 -42.56 -5.81 29.92
C GLN A 491 -41.08 -6.18 30.08
N VAL A 492 -40.19 -5.19 29.94
CA VAL A 492 -38.74 -5.39 30.10
C VAL A 492 -38.34 -4.94 31.50
N VAL A 493 -37.77 -5.85 32.29
CA VAL A 493 -37.27 -5.54 33.64
C VAL A 493 -35.74 -5.57 33.60
N LEU A 494 -35.13 -4.45 34.01
CA LEU A 494 -33.68 -4.36 34.15
C LEU A 494 -33.23 -5.21 35.33
N VAL A 495 -32.32 -6.14 35.07
CA VAL A 495 -31.59 -6.83 36.14
C VAL A 495 -30.50 -5.88 36.64
N PRO A 496 -30.37 -5.65 37.96
CA PRO A 496 -29.38 -4.73 38.53
C PRO A 496 -27.93 -5.16 38.25
#